data_AF-A0A7R8YQR0-F1
#
_entry.id   AF-A0A7R8YQR0-F1
#
_cell.length_a   1.000
_cell.length_b   1.000
_cell.length_c   1.000
_cell.angle_alpha   90.00
_cell.angle_beta   90.00
_cell.angle_gamma   90.00
#
_symmetry.space_group_name_H-M   'P 1'
#
loop_
_entity.id
_entity.type
_entity.pdbx_description
1 polymer ?
#
loop_
_entity_poly.entity_id
_entity_poly.type
_entity_poly.pdbx_seq_one_letter_code
_entity_poly.pdbx_strand_id
1 'polypeptide(L)'
;MYISNLEKKTVKEFSDDGTSVTYTQQQFYEFDGKASQPLVESDRIVALNMQMNAFLQVFERELTDIFRNFLTKFNRTLDRTPIVRILKRLLDRIRGKRKSVLQIAENDPGLNLLMAQINANLNGVFNSPTSMFVSTTVREYLFEGVRFCINPTGLARAICKQIRDKGTKTIRALDDGSLAFSFFNHKNRTTDGVYEVHTGLRDPEKVLEIEKYDELDSLHVWLNSSTGYPSVCNMINGTDASAYPPFRRPGDSMYIFSADICRSVELYYQRETKYKGIPGFRYVTRGFLNEIGPEYANECFCVDRLVNVTKKKNGCLYSGALDLSECIDKTCFLVVIPD
;
A
#
# COMPACT_ATOMS: atom_id res chain seq x y z
N MET A 1 -8.15 -3.82 20.45
CA MET A 1 -6.82 -4.40 20.71
C MET A 1 -5.81 -3.29 20.52
N TYR A 2 -4.91 -3.11 21.48
CA TYR A 2 -3.87 -2.09 21.47
C TYR A 2 -2.51 -2.74 21.27
N ILE A 3 -1.81 -2.27 20.24
CA ILE A 3 -0.44 -2.65 19.93
C ILE A 3 0.34 -1.34 19.83
N SER A 4 1.33 -1.19 20.70
CA SER A 4 2.19 -0.02 20.73
C SER A 4 3.25 -0.16 19.64
N ASN A 5 3.36 0.84 18.77
CA ASN A 5 4.54 1.02 17.91
C ASN A 5 5.53 1.91 18.68
N LEU A 6 6.68 1.33 19.04
CA LEU A 6 7.78 2.02 19.70
C LEU A 6 8.90 2.24 18.68
N GLU A 7 9.49 3.43 18.71
CA GLU A 7 10.48 3.83 17.72
C GLU A 7 11.81 4.16 18.40
N LYS A 8 12.90 3.66 17.84
CA LYS A 8 14.26 3.92 18.32
C LYS A 8 15.12 4.50 17.20
N LYS A 9 15.56 5.74 17.38
CA LYS A 9 16.49 6.41 16.47
C LYS A 9 17.93 6.00 16.78
N THR A 10 18.69 5.69 15.73
CA THR A 10 20.13 5.41 15.81
C THR A 10 20.85 6.37 14.86
N VAL A 11 21.64 7.29 15.42
CA VAL A 11 22.46 8.21 14.64
C VAL A 11 23.52 7.41 13.89
N LYS A 12 23.63 7.66 12.59
CA LYS A 12 24.68 7.12 11.73
C LYS A 12 25.88 8.05 11.71
N GLU A 13 25.66 9.32 11.38
CA GLU A 13 26.71 10.32 11.23
C GLU A 13 26.15 11.75 11.30
N PHE A 14 27.06 12.71 11.45
CA PHE A 14 26.82 14.13 11.28
C PHE A 14 27.57 14.59 10.02
N SER A 15 27.04 15.60 9.32
CA SER A 15 27.78 16.25 8.24
C SER A 15 29.07 16.90 8.77
N ASP A 16 30.07 17.07 7.91
CA ASP A 16 31.37 17.67 8.28
C ASP A 16 31.24 19.07 8.89
N ASP A 17 30.24 19.85 8.44
CA ASP A 17 29.91 21.18 8.95
C ASP A 17 28.90 21.17 10.11
N GLY A 18 28.44 19.99 10.53
CA GLY A 18 27.52 19.79 11.65
C GLY A 18 26.09 20.27 11.41
N THR A 19 25.72 20.63 10.18
CA THR A 19 24.39 21.18 9.87
C THR A 19 23.31 20.13 9.65
N SER A 20 23.72 18.90 9.39
CA SER A 20 22.82 17.79 9.11
C SER A 20 23.21 16.57 9.95
N VAL A 21 22.21 15.78 10.33
CA VAL A 21 22.39 14.51 11.05
C VAL A 21 21.63 13.42 10.33
N THR A 22 22.31 12.30 10.10
CA THR A 22 21.75 11.13 9.44
C THR A 22 21.42 10.08 10.49
N TYR A 23 20.20 9.54 10.49
CA TYR A 23 19.78 8.47 11.40
C TYR A 23 18.91 7.42 10.70
N THR A 24 18.79 6.26 11.34
CA THR A 24 17.75 5.27 11.03
C THR A 24 16.79 5.15 12.19
N GLN A 25 15.54 4.80 11.88
CA GLN A 25 14.48 4.65 12.86
C GLN A 25 14.01 3.20 12.87
N GLN A 26 14.27 2.49 13.97
CA GLN A 26 13.85 1.10 14.14
C GLN A 26 12.49 1.05 14.84
N GLN A 27 11.54 0.33 14.27
CA GLN A 27 10.19 0.15 14.82
C GLN A 27 10.07 -1.15 15.61
N PHE A 28 9.30 -1.14 16.69
CA PHE A 28 9.02 -2.30 17.54
C PHE A 28 7.53 -2.33 17.87
N TYR A 29 6.92 -3.49 17.69
CA TYR A 29 5.50 -3.68 18.03
C TYR A 29 5.39 -4.50 19.31
N GLU A 30 4.74 -3.92 20.32
CA GLU A 30 4.49 -4.57 21.61
C GLU A 30 3.00 -4.59 21.91
N PHE A 31 2.48 -5.77 22.23
CA PHE A 31 1.08 -5.95 22.61
C PHE A 31 0.86 -5.54 24.06
N ASP A 32 -0.03 -4.58 24.30
CA ASP A 32 -0.46 -4.20 25.65
C ASP A 32 -1.71 -5.01 26.03
N GLY A 33 -1.49 -6.10 26.74
CA GLY A 33 -2.58 -6.97 27.21
C GLY A 33 -3.52 -6.33 28.22
N LYS A 34 -3.08 -5.30 28.97
CA LYS A 34 -3.94 -4.61 29.95
C LYS A 34 -4.84 -3.59 29.27
N ALA A 35 -4.27 -2.77 28.39
CA ALA A 35 -5.05 -1.81 27.60
C ALA A 35 -6.03 -2.51 26.65
N SER A 36 -5.68 -3.71 26.18
CA SER A 36 -6.48 -4.46 25.21
C SER A 36 -7.67 -5.21 25.80
N GLN A 37 -7.79 -5.34 27.12
CA GLN A 37 -8.84 -6.16 27.72
C GLN A 37 -10.25 -5.74 27.26
N PRO A 38 -11.13 -6.72 26.93
CA PRO A 38 -10.94 -8.17 27.10
C PRO A 38 -10.25 -8.88 25.92
N LEU A 39 -9.80 -8.16 24.90
CA LEU A 39 -9.27 -8.72 23.66
C LEU A 39 -7.82 -9.21 23.81
N VAL A 40 -7.49 -10.32 23.15
CA VAL A 40 -6.14 -10.94 23.14
C VAL A 40 -5.69 -11.28 21.73
N GLU A 41 -4.38 -11.36 21.50
CA GLU A 41 -3.82 -11.60 20.16
C GLU A 41 -4.24 -12.95 19.54
N SER A 42 -4.61 -13.92 20.38
CA SER A 42 -5.12 -15.23 19.95
C SER A 42 -6.61 -15.22 19.58
N ASP A 43 -7.30 -14.08 19.70
CA ASP A 43 -8.70 -13.96 19.31
C ASP A 43 -8.86 -14.29 17.83
N ARG A 44 -9.88 -15.09 17.52
CA ARG A 44 -10.18 -15.49 16.15
C ARG A 44 -10.93 -14.39 15.42
N ILE A 45 -10.50 -14.10 14.21
CA ILE A 45 -11.13 -13.16 13.29
C ILE A 45 -11.44 -13.84 11.97
N VAL A 46 -12.46 -13.32 11.28
CA VAL A 46 -12.71 -13.60 9.87
C VAL A 46 -12.38 -12.33 9.11
N ALA A 47 -11.30 -12.36 8.35
CA ALA A 47 -10.78 -11.19 7.66
C ALA A 47 -10.60 -11.47 6.17
N LEU A 48 -10.48 -10.42 5.35
CA LEU A 48 -10.24 -10.57 3.93
C LEU A 48 -8.92 -11.32 3.69
N ASN A 49 -8.92 -12.31 2.81
CA ASN A 49 -7.72 -13.05 2.43
C ASN A 49 -6.87 -12.16 1.49
N MET A 50 -6.03 -11.32 2.08
CA MET A 50 -5.31 -10.26 1.37
C MET A 50 -4.39 -10.79 0.27
N GLN A 51 -3.63 -11.85 0.56
CA GLN A 51 -2.73 -12.46 -0.41
C GLN A 51 -3.48 -13.04 -1.62
N MET A 52 -4.66 -13.62 -1.41
CA MET A 52 -5.50 -14.09 -2.51
C MET A 52 -6.08 -12.92 -3.29
N ASN A 53 -6.57 -11.88 -2.61
CA ASN A 53 -7.11 -10.69 -3.26
C ASN A 53 -6.04 -9.96 -4.10
N ALA A 54 -4.84 -9.79 -3.57
CA ALA A 54 -3.71 -9.20 -4.28
C ALA A 54 -3.32 -10.04 -5.51
N PHE A 55 -3.29 -11.37 -5.37
CA PHE A 55 -3.05 -12.26 -6.51
C PHE A 55 -4.11 -12.11 -7.59
N LEU A 56 -5.39 -12.11 -7.22
CA LEU A 56 -6.50 -11.95 -8.17
C LEU A 56 -6.46 -10.59 -8.88
N GLN A 57 -6.08 -9.51 -8.20
CA GLN A 57 -5.91 -8.18 -8.81
C GLN A 57 -4.79 -8.17 -9.85
N VAL A 58 -3.62 -8.74 -9.52
CA VAL A 58 -2.50 -8.86 -10.47
C VAL A 58 -2.90 -9.72 -11.67
N PHE A 59 -3.56 -10.86 -11.41
CA PHE A 59 -4.03 -11.77 -12.43
C PHE A 59 -5.06 -11.13 -13.36
N GLU A 60 -6.04 -10.42 -12.82
CA GLU A 60 -7.04 -9.66 -13.59
C GLU A 60 -6.37 -8.62 -14.51
N ARG A 61 -5.36 -7.91 -14.01
CA ARG A 61 -4.60 -6.92 -14.79
C ARG A 61 -3.85 -7.58 -15.95
N GLU A 62 -3.08 -8.63 -15.66
CA GLU A 62 -2.29 -9.34 -16.68
C GLU A 62 -3.20 -9.96 -17.76
N LEU A 63 -4.32 -10.58 -17.38
CA LEU A 63 -5.30 -11.08 -18.33
C LEU A 63 -5.89 -9.96 -19.20
N THR A 64 -6.30 -8.85 -18.57
CA THR A 64 -6.89 -7.71 -19.27
C THR A 64 -5.92 -7.13 -20.30
N ASP A 65 -4.63 -7.04 -19.95
CA ASP A 65 -3.59 -6.54 -20.85
C ASP A 65 -3.31 -7.50 -22.00
N ILE A 66 -3.27 -8.82 -21.74
CA ILE A 66 -3.19 -9.84 -22.81
C ILE A 66 -4.35 -9.68 -23.79
N PHE A 67 -5.57 -9.55 -23.27
CA PHE A 67 -6.77 -9.37 -24.06
C PHE A 67 -6.75 -8.06 -24.88
N ARG A 68 -6.29 -6.94 -24.30
CA ARG A 68 -6.12 -5.66 -25.02
C ARG A 68 -5.06 -5.76 -26.11
N ASN A 69 -3.90 -6.35 -25.81
CA ASN A 69 -2.80 -6.52 -26.76
C ASN A 69 -3.18 -7.47 -27.91
N PHE A 70 -4.01 -8.47 -27.62
CA PHE A 70 -4.59 -9.33 -28.66
C PHE A 70 -5.52 -8.52 -29.59
N LEU A 71 -6.35 -7.61 -29.06
CA LEU A 71 -7.22 -6.74 -29.86
C LEU A 71 -6.45 -5.75 -30.74
N THR A 72 -5.39 -5.14 -30.24
CA THR A 72 -4.62 -4.14 -31.02
C THR A 72 -3.85 -4.78 -32.17
N LYS A 73 -3.43 -6.04 -32.02
CA LYS A 73 -2.74 -6.80 -33.07
C LYS A 73 -3.66 -7.32 -34.19
N PHE A 74 -4.99 -7.31 -33.99
CA PHE A 74 -5.92 -7.82 -34.99
C PHE A 74 -6.75 -6.71 -35.65
N ASN A 75 -6.49 -6.48 -36.94
CA ASN A 75 -7.36 -5.72 -37.83
C ASN A 75 -7.80 -6.59 -39.04
N ARG A 76 -9.12 -6.54 -39.33
CA ARG A 76 -9.96 -7.09 -40.43
C ARG A 76 -9.74 -8.49 -41.04
N THR A 77 -8.55 -9.10 -41.04
CA THR A 77 -8.27 -10.26 -41.93
C THR A 77 -8.61 -11.64 -41.34
N LEU A 78 -8.80 -11.75 -40.02
CA LEU A 78 -8.92 -13.04 -39.32
C LEU A 78 -10.27 -13.27 -38.59
N ASP A 79 -11.29 -12.45 -38.86
CA ASP A 79 -12.66 -12.61 -38.33
C ASP A 79 -13.34 -13.95 -38.75
N ARG A 80 -12.73 -14.67 -39.69
CA ARG A 80 -13.22 -15.96 -40.18
C ARG A 80 -12.81 -17.16 -39.31
N THR A 81 -11.84 -17.02 -38.39
CA THR A 81 -11.38 -18.13 -37.55
C THR A 81 -12.32 -18.33 -36.35
N PRO A 82 -12.86 -19.54 -36.10
CA PRO A 82 -13.86 -19.78 -35.05
C PRO A 82 -13.39 -19.38 -33.64
N ILE A 83 -12.14 -19.71 -33.29
CA ILE A 83 -11.53 -19.36 -31.99
C ILE A 83 -11.41 -17.83 -31.84
N VAL A 84 -11.07 -17.11 -32.92
CA VAL A 84 -10.98 -15.64 -32.93
C VAL A 84 -12.36 -15.00 -32.74
N ARG A 85 -13.42 -15.60 -33.30
CA ARG A 85 -14.80 -15.11 -33.11
C ARG A 85 -15.30 -15.30 -31.68
N ILE A 86 -14.93 -16.40 -31.03
CA ILE A 86 -15.24 -16.65 -29.60
C ILE A 86 -14.49 -15.63 -28.73
N LEU A 87 -13.19 -15.45 -28.96
CA LEU A 87 -12.37 -14.45 -28.27
C LEU A 87 -12.90 -13.03 -28.50
N LYS A 88 -13.29 -12.68 -29.72
CA LYS A 88 -13.87 -11.36 -30.05
C LYS A 88 -15.21 -11.13 -29.37
N ARG A 89 -16.10 -12.13 -29.32
CA ARG A 89 -17.38 -12.04 -28.57
C ARG A 89 -17.16 -11.89 -27.07
N LEU A 90 -16.16 -12.57 -26.51
CA LEU A 90 -15.75 -12.39 -25.12
C LEU A 90 -15.23 -10.97 -24.89
N LEU A 91 -14.35 -10.49 -25.78
CA LEU A 91 -13.78 -9.16 -25.73
C LEU A 91 -14.83 -8.07 -25.86
N ASP A 92 -15.80 -8.19 -26.77
CA ASP A 92 -16.92 -7.24 -26.91
C ASP A 92 -17.86 -7.27 -25.70
N ARG A 93 -17.94 -8.39 -24.96
CA ARG A 93 -18.63 -8.49 -23.66
C ARG A 93 -17.88 -7.80 -22.52
N ILE A 94 -16.55 -7.82 -22.56
CA ILE A 94 -15.66 -7.17 -21.60
C ILE A 94 -15.55 -5.66 -21.92
N ARG A 95 -15.55 -5.28 -23.21
CA ARG A 95 -15.37 -3.91 -23.68
C ARG A 95 -16.56 -3.03 -23.28
N GLY A 96 -16.36 -2.20 -22.27
CA GLY A 96 -17.36 -1.25 -21.78
C GLY A 96 -18.14 -1.70 -20.54
N LYS A 97 -17.95 -2.94 -20.05
CA LYS A 97 -18.50 -3.37 -18.76
C LYS A 97 -17.42 -3.25 -17.68
N ARG A 98 -17.72 -2.61 -16.55
CA ARG A 98 -16.88 -2.61 -15.32
C ARG A 98 -16.79 -3.99 -14.65
N LYS A 99 -17.10 -5.07 -15.36
CA LYS A 99 -17.15 -6.42 -14.79
C LYS A 99 -15.78 -7.06 -14.90
N SER A 100 -15.37 -7.70 -13.82
CA SER A 100 -14.13 -8.46 -13.73
C SER A 100 -14.13 -9.61 -14.76
N VAL A 101 -12.96 -9.97 -15.28
CA VAL A 101 -12.82 -11.09 -16.23
C VAL A 101 -13.25 -12.39 -15.54
N LEU A 102 -12.93 -12.53 -14.25
CA LEU A 102 -13.38 -13.64 -13.42
C LEU A 102 -14.92 -13.71 -13.34
N GLN A 103 -15.58 -12.58 -13.05
CA GLN A 103 -17.05 -12.53 -13.00
C GLN A 103 -17.71 -12.90 -14.34
N ILE A 104 -17.06 -12.56 -15.45
CA ILE A 104 -17.55 -12.94 -16.79
C ILE A 104 -17.37 -14.43 -17.01
N ALA A 105 -16.20 -14.97 -16.65
CA ALA A 105 -15.89 -16.38 -16.80
C ALA A 105 -16.78 -17.29 -15.95
N GLU A 106 -17.16 -16.87 -14.74
CA GLU A 106 -18.11 -17.58 -13.87
C GLU A 106 -19.50 -17.75 -14.50
N ASN A 107 -19.94 -16.77 -15.30
CA ASN A 107 -21.28 -16.72 -15.86
C ASN A 107 -21.35 -17.17 -17.34
N ASP A 108 -20.21 -17.56 -17.93
CA ASP A 108 -20.12 -17.96 -19.35
C ASP A 108 -19.75 -19.44 -19.47
N PRO A 109 -20.69 -20.31 -19.91
CA PRO A 109 -20.40 -21.73 -20.12
C PRO A 109 -19.24 -22.01 -21.08
N GLY A 110 -18.94 -21.08 -22.01
CA GLY A 110 -17.82 -21.18 -22.93
C GLY A 110 -16.44 -21.03 -22.25
N LEU A 111 -16.40 -20.58 -21.00
CA LEU A 111 -15.19 -20.38 -20.21
C LEU A 111 -15.04 -21.37 -19.05
N ASN A 112 -15.87 -22.41 -18.98
CA ASN A 112 -15.81 -23.43 -17.94
C ASN A 112 -14.43 -24.07 -17.78
N LEU A 113 -13.71 -24.31 -18.88
CA LEU A 113 -12.35 -24.86 -18.85
C LEU A 113 -11.35 -23.89 -18.19
N LEU A 114 -11.48 -22.59 -18.47
CA LEU A 114 -10.66 -21.54 -17.85
C LEU A 114 -10.95 -21.48 -16.34
N MET A 115 -12.23 -21.51 -15.95
CA MET A 115 -12.63 -21.52 -14.54
C MET A 115 -12.16 -22.76 -13.79
N ALA A 116 -12.21 -23.95 -14.43
CA ALA A 116 -11.69 -25.17 -13.84
C ALA A 116 -10.18 -25.06 -13.54
N GLN A 117 -9.41 -24.51 -14.49
CA GLN A 117 -7.98 -24.29 -14.30
C GLN A 117 -7.70 -23.22 -13.24
N ILE A 118 -8.46 -22.13 -13.21
CA ILE A 118 -8.32 -21.08 -12.18
C ILE A 118 -8.58 -21.68 -10.80
N ASN A 119 -9.70 -22.38 -10.61
CA ASN A 119 -10.07 -22.99 -9.34
C ASN A 119 -9.03 -24.02 -8.86
N ALA A 120 -8.53 -24.87 -9.76
CA ALA A 120 -7.48 -25.83 -9.41
C ALA A 120 -6.20 -25.15 -8.90
N ASN A 121 -5.78 -24.04 -9.52
CA ASN A 121 -4.61 -23.30 -9.09
C ASN A 121 -4.85 -22.47 -7.83
N LEU A 122 -6.02 -21.85 -7.67
CA LEU A 122 -6.41 -21.18 -6.43
C LEU A 122 -6.40 -22.15 -5.25
N ASN A 123 -6.91 -23.37 -5.45
CA ASN A 123 -6.89 -24.41 -4.43
C ASN A 123 -5.45 -24.82 -4.06
N GLY A 124 -4.58 -25.02 -5.06
CA GLY A 124 -3.18 -25.37 -4.84
C GLY A 124 -2.33 -24.27 -4.22
N VAL A 125 -2.64 -22.99 -4.49
CA VAL A 125 -1.89 -21.83 -3.98
C VAL A 125 -2.42 -21.39 -2.61
N PHE A 126 -3.73 -21.38 -2.39
CA PHE A 126 -4.36 -20.83 -1.19
C PHE A 126 -5.02 -21.88 -0.30
N ASN A 127 -4.56 -23.13 -0.37
CA ASN A 127 -4.97 -24.24 0.48
C ASN A 127 -6.48 -24.53 0.44
N SER A 128 -7.06 -24.57 -0.76
CA SER A 128 -8.51 -24.80 -0.98
C SER A 128 -9.40 -23.80 -0.24
N PRO A 129 -9.33 -22.50 -0.59
CA PRO A 129 -10.10 -21.46 0.10
C PRO A 129 -11.61 -21.68 -0.11
N THR A 130 -12.39 -21.59 0.96
CA THR A 130 -13.85 -21.70 0.88
C THR A 130 -14.53 -20.36 0.54
N SER A 131 -13.82 -19.24 0.70
CA SER A 131 -14.33 -17.90 0.45
C SER A 131 -13.19 -16.91 0.20
N MET A 132 -13.54 -15.64 -0.11
CA MET A 132 -12.61 -14.50 -0.14
C MET A 132 -12.06 -14.10 1.24
N PHE A 133 -12.59 -14.70 2.31
CA PHE A 133 -12.19 -14.45 3.68
C PHE A 133 -11.43 -15.65 4.25
N VAL A 134 -10.55 -15.38 5.20
CA VAL A 134 -9.80 -16.37 5.97
C VAL A 134 -10.18 -16.27 7.45
N SER A 135 -10.34 -17.43 8.10
CA SER A 135 -10.44 -17.50 9.56
C SER A 135 -9.05 -17.73 10.13
N THR A 136 -8.59 -16.81 10.98
CA THR A 136 -7.23 -16.80 11.54
C THR A 136 -7.24 -16.08 12.89
N THR A 137 -6.11 -15.94 13.55
CA THR A 137 -5.98 -15.11 14.76
C THR A 137 -5.48 -13.70 14.41
N VAL A 138 -5.69 -12.74 15.31
CA VAL A 138 -5.14 -11.38 15.14
C VAL A 138 -3.62 -11.42 15.02
N ARG A 139 -2.96 -12.25 15.84
CA ARG A 139 -1.51 -12.46 15.82
C ARG A 139 -1.01 -12.94 14.47
N GLU A 140 -1.63 -13.97 13.90
CA GLU A 140 -1.29 -14.50 12.58
C GLU A 140 -1.53 -13.46 11.49
N TYR A 141 -2.67 -12.79 11.50
CA TYR A 141 -3.00 -11.84 10.45
C TYR A 141 -2.06 -10.62 10.43
N LEU A 142 -1.69 -10.11 11.60
CA LEU A 142 -0.87 -8.92 11.72
C LEU A 142 0.64 -9.21 11.69
N PHE A 143 1.13 -10.27 12.34
CA PHE A 143 2.56 -10.47 12.58
C PHE A 143 3.12 -11.86 12.26
N GLU A 144 2.49 -12.97 12.64
CA GLU A 144 3.11 -14.30 12.44
C GLU A 144 2.94 -14.80 10.99
N GLY A 145 1.79 -14.50 10.40
CA GLY A 145 1.48 -14.69 9.00
C GLY A 145 0.51 -15.83 8.69
N VAL A 146 -0.49 -15.54 7.87
CA VAL A 146 -1.43 -16.51 7.32
C VAL A 146 -0.73 -17.33 6.24
N ARG A 147 -0.64 -18.64 6.45
CA ARG A 147 0.11 -19.55 5.57
C ARG A 147 -0.63 -19.87 4.27
N PHE A 148 0.11 -19.93 3.17
CA PHE A 148 -0.34 -20.33 1.84
C PHE A 148 0.82 -20.99 1.07
N CYS A 149 0.57 -21.53 -0.12
CA CYS A 149 1.55 -22.31 -0.88
C CYS A 149 2.09 -23.50 -0.08
N ILE A 150 1.20 -24.27 0.57
CA ILE A 150 1.59 -25.45 1.34
C ILE A 150 1.69 -26.65 0.39
N ASN A 151 2.90 -27.20 0.22
CA ASN A 151 3.19 -28.33 -0.67
C ASN A 151 2.56 -28.22 -2.08
N PRO A 152 2.74 -27.08 -2.79
CA PRO A 152 2.07 -26.86 -4.06
C PRO A 152 2.63 -27.78 -5.14
N THR A 153 1.77 -28.27 -6.03
CA THR A 153 2.12 -29.16 -7.15
C THR A 153 1.76 -28.53 -8.50
N GLY A 154 2.31 -29.08 -9.58
CA GLY A 154 2.00 -28.63 -10.95
C GLY A 154 2.19 -27.12 -11.16
N LEU A 155 1.18 -26.47 -11.74
CA LEU A 155 1.19 -25.03 -12.03
C LEU A 155 1.13 -24.17 -10.76
N ALA A 156 0.47 -24.63 -9.69
CA ALA A 156 0.48 -23.93 -8.40
C ALA A 156 1.90 -23.78 -7.85
N ARG A 157 2.77 -24.79 -8.04
CA ARG A 157 4.19 -24.71 -7.65
C ARG A 157 4.92 -23.60 -8.40
N ALA A 158 4.67 -23.45 -9.70
CA ALA A 158 5.27 -22.40 -10.51
C ALA A 158 4.78 -21.01 -10.08
N ILE A 159 3.48 -20.86 -9.78
CA ILE A 159 2.89 -19.63 -9.26
C ILE A 159 3.50 -19.26 -7.91
N CYS A 160 3.56 -20.20 -6.96
CA CYS A 160 4.16 -19.98 -5.64
C CYS A 160 5.63 -19.59 -5.74
N LYS A 161 6.39 -20.22 -6.66
CA LYS A 161 7.76 -19.81 -6.96
C LYS A 161 7.82 -18.37 -7.46
N GLN A 162 6.94 -17.99 -8.39
CA GLN A 162 6.90 -16.62 -8.91
C GLN A 162 6.52 -15.59 -7.84
N ILE A 163 5.58 -15.91 -6.94
CA ILE A 163 5.22 -15.03 -5.80
C ILE A 163 6.43 -14.81 -4.91
N ARG A 164 7.13 -15.89 -4.55
CA ARG A 164 8.36 -15.83 -3.76
C ARG A 164 9.45 -15.03 -4.45
N ASP A 165 9.69 -15.29 -5.73
CA ASP A 165 10.77 -14.68 -6.50
C ASP A 165 10.48 -13.19 -6.80
N LYS A 166 9.21 -12.79 -6.98
CA LYS A 166 8.82 -11.38 -7.06
C LYS A 166 9.07 -10.66 -5.74
N GLY A 167 8.77 -11.33 -4.62
CA GLY A 167 8.95 -10.82 -3.26
C GLY A 167 8.00 -9.64 -2.96
N THR A 168 7.45 -9.61 -1.75
CA THR A 168 6.84 -8.40 -1.20
C THR A 168 7.25 -8.31 0.26
N LYS A 169 7.33 -7.10 0.82
CA LYS A 169 7.53 -6.92 2.26
C LYS A 169 6.51 -7.69 3.12
N THR A 170 5.29 -7.90 2.63
CA THR A 170 4.22 -8.56 3.39
C THR A 170 4.21 -10.09 3.29
N ILE A 171 5.04 -10.69 2.43
CA ILE A 171 5.10 -12.14 2.20
C ILE A 171 6.50 -12.66 2.49
N ARG A 172 6.60 -13.63 3.40
CA ARG A 172 7.86 -14.31 3.73
C ARG A 172 7.81 -15.80 3.40
N ALA A 173 8.95 -16.36 3.01
CA ALA A 173 9.12 -17.80 2.92
C ALA A 173 9.36 -18.40 4.31
N LEU A 174 8.82 -19.59 4.53
CA LEU A 174 9.05 -20.41 5.72
C LEU A 174 10.05 -21.53 5.42
N ASP A 175 10.59 -22.15 6.46
CA ASP A 175 11.62 -23.20 6.36
C ASP A 175 11.14 -24.43 5.57
N ASP A 176 9.83 -24.73 5.62
CA ASP A 176 9.22 -25.81 4.86
C ASP A 176 8.89 -25.44 3.40
N GLY A 177 9.32 -24.26 2.95
CA GLY A 177 9.10 -23.75 1.59
C GLY A 177 7.71 -23.17 1.34
N SER A 178 6.80 -23.20 2.32
CA SER A 178 5.53 -22.48 2.24
C SER A 178 5.72 -20.97 2.41
N LEU A 179 4.68 -20.20 2.11
CA LEU A 179 4.69 -18.74 2.23
C LEU A 179 3.73 -18.29 3.34
N ALA A 180 4.04 -17.17 3.98
CA ALA A 180 3.20 -16.57 5.01
C ALA A 180 2.99 -15.08 4.72
N PHE A 181 1.72 -14.66 4.72
CA PHE A 181 1.33 -13.25 4.55
C PHE A 181 1.04 -12.61 5.91
N SER A 182 1.59 -11.43 6.18
CA SER A 182 1.29 -10.62 7.36
C SER A 182 1.45 -9.13 7.07
N PHE A 183 0.71 -8.28 7.79
CA PHE A 183 0.77 -6.82 7.57
C PHE A 183 2.05 -6.18 8.09
N PHE A 184 2.48 -6.55 9.30
CA PHE A 184 3.48 -5.77 10.06
C PHE A 184 4.73 -6.56 10.43
N ASN A 185 4.84 -7.84 10.05
CA ASN A 185 6.04 -8.64 10.34
C ASN A 185 7.33 -7.96 9.86
N HIS A 186 7.32 -7.46 8.62
CA HIS A 186 8.48 -6.81 8.01
C HIS A 186 8.84 -5.45 8.62
N LYS A 187 7.95 -4.86 9.44
CA LYS A 187 8.21 -3.63 10.17
C LYS A 187 8.78 -3.89 11.57
N ASN A 188 8.51 -5.07 12.13
CA ASN A 188 8.90 -5.35 13.50
C ASN A 188 10.41 -5.57 13.58
N ARG A 189 11.09 -4.74 14.38
CA ARG A 189 12.54 -4.72 14.57
C ARG A 189 13.33 -4.38 13.29
N THR A 190 12.71 -3.72 12.34
CA THR A 190 13.36 -3.24 11.12
C THR A 190 13.35 -1.72 11.09
N THR A 191 14.16 -1.14 10.19
CA THR A 191 14.18 0.31 9.96
C THR A 191 13.31 0.65 8.76
N ASP A 192 12.55 1.75 8.86
CA ASP A 192 11.68 2.23 7.79
C ASP A 192 12.42 3.03 6.71
N GLY A 193 13.59 3.60 7.01
CA GLY A 193 14.47 4.23 6.04
C GLY A 193 15.66 4.93 6.68
N VAL A 194 16.43 5.66 5.88
CA VAL A 194 17.51 6.55 6.31
C VAL A 194 17.05 8.00 6.18
N TYR A 195 17.09 8.74 7.28
CA TYR A 195 16.69 10.14 7.35
C TYR A 195 17.93 11.01 7.50
N GLU A 196 18.08 12.00 6.63
CA GLU A 196 19.01 13.10 6.77
C GLU A 196 18.18 14.34 7.13
N VAL A 197 18.44 14.93 8.30
CA VAL A 197 17.64 16.05 8.82
C VAL A 197 18.53 17.20 9.27
N HIS A 198 17.98 18.41 9.25
CA HIS A 198 18.66 19.59 9.76
C HIS A 198 18.90 19.50 11.28
N THR A 199 20.11 19.83 11.73
CA THR A 199 20.45 19.91 13.17
C THR A 199 19.95 21.18 13.84
N GLY A 200 19.50 22.17 13.06
CA GLY A 200 19.12 23.49 13.54
C GLY A 200 20.30 24.44 13.84
N LEU A 201 21.54 24.01 13.55
CA LEU A 201 22.75 24.81 13.84
C LEU A 201 22.76 26.16 13.12
N ARG A 202 22.35 26.19 11.85
CA ARG A 202 22.27 27.43 11.04
C ARG A 202 20.96 28.18 11.26
N ASP A 203 19.87 27.43 11.39
CA ASP A 203 18.52 27.97 11.49
C ASP A 203 17.69 27.08 12.43
N PRO A 204 17.37 27.53 13.65
CA PRO A 204 16.58 26.75 14.58
C PRO A 204 15.16 26.50 14.08
N GLU A 205 14.62 27.31 13.16
CA GLU A 205 13.28 27.12 12.59
C GLU A 205 13.19 25.91 11.65
N LYS A 206 14.33 25.30 11.29
CA LYS A 206 14.40 24.11 10.44
C LYS A 206 14.78 22.83 11.17
N VAL A 207 15.04 22.88 12.47
CA VAL A 207 15.53 21.73 13.23
C VAL A 207 14.62 20.51 13.02
N LEU A 208 15.24 19.36 12.70
CA LEU A 208 14.60 18.08 12.41
C LEU A 208 13.73 18.03 11.15
N GLU A 209 13.65 19.10 10.36
CA GLU A 209 13.06 19.00 9.01
C GLU A 209 13.92 18.08 8.15
N ILE A 210 13.24 17.23 7.37
CA ILE A 210 13.88 16.20 6.56
C ILE A 210 14.43 16.84 5.29
N GLU A 211 15.72 16.67 5.08
CA GLU A 211 16.42 17.07 3.87
C GLU A 211 16.41 15.95 2.83
N LYS A 212 16.69 14.71 3.27
CA LYS A 212 16.65 13.53 2.42
C LYS A 212 16.06 12.34 3.14
N TYR A 213 15.40 11.50 2.37
CA TYR A 213 14.91 10.20 2.77
C TYR A 213 15.47 9.15 1.80
N ASP A 214 16.15 8.14 2.32
CA ASP A 214 16.87 7.12 1.53
C ASP A 214 17.75 7.73 0.44
N GLU A 215 18.54 8.75 0.82
CA GLU A 215 19.46 9.51 -0.06
C GLU A 215 18.78 10.39 -1.13
N LEU A 216 17.44 10.42 -1.17
CA LEU A 216 16.67 11.20 -2.12
C LEU A 216 16.09 12.46 -1.49
N ASP A 217 16.10 13.56 -2.24
CA ASP A 217 15.47 14.84 -1.89
C ASP A 217 13.97 14.89 -2.22
N SER A 218 13.48 13.89 -2.95
CA SER A 218 12.09 13.76 -3.37
C SER A 218 11.74 12.29 -3.58
N LEU A 219 10.46 11.97 -3.43
CA LEU A 219 9.94 10.64 -3.67
C LEU A 219 9.85 10.34 -5.17
N HIS A 220 9.82 9.05 -5.50
CA HIS A 220 9.55 8.55 -6.85
C HIS A 220 8.36 7.58 -6.87
N VAL A 221 7.36 7.89 -6.04
CA VAL A 221 6.19 7.02 -5.82
C VAL A 221 4.97 7.53 -6.58
N TRP A 222 4.77 8.84 -6.59
CA TRP A 222 3.59 9.48 -7.18
C TRP A 222 3.86 9.95 -8.61
N LEU A 223 2.79 10.28 -9.34
CA LEU A 223 2.93 10.75 -10.71
C LEU A 223 3.75 12.04 -10.75
N ASN A 224 4.74 12.09 -11.64
CA ASN A 224 5.51 13.29 -11.92
C ASN A 224 4.65 14.35 -12.63
N SER A 225 5.15 15.59 -12.64
CA SER A 225 4.53 16.66 -13.42
C SER A 225 4.58 16.34 -14.92
N SER A 226 3.80 17.07 -15.72
CA SER A 226 3.81 16.97 -17.19
C SER A 226 5.18 17.28 -17.80
N THR A 227 6.07 17.96 -17.08
CA THR A 227 7.43 18.29 -17.49
C THR A 227 8.46 17.21 -17.12
N GLY A 228 8.03 16.14 -16.43
CA GLY A 228 8.87 15.01 -16.03
C GLY A 228 9.59 15.16 -14.69
N TYR A 229 9.48 16.33 -14.05
CA TYR A 229 10.04 16.60 -12.72
C TYR A 229 9.14 16.05 -11.60
N PRO A 230 9.69 15.83 -10.39
CA PRO A 230 8.87 15.46 -9.22
C PRO A 230 7.71 16.45 -9.03
N SER A 231 6.50 15.91 -8.87
CA SER A 231 5.32 16.71 -8.57
C SER A 231 5.29 17.11 -7.09
N VAL A 232 4.35 17.99 -6.70
CA VAL A 232 4.10 18.34 -5.30
C VAL A 232 3.82 17.11 -4.43
N CYS A 233 3.23 16.06 -5.00
CA CYS A 233 2.94 14.81 -4.29
C CYS A 233 4.21 14.06 -3.87
N ASN A 234 5.32 14.27 -4.59
CA ASN A 234 6.61 13.64 -4.31
C ASN A 234 7.51 14.48 -3.40
N MET A 235 7.06 15.65 -2.93
CA MET A 235 7.85 16.47 -2.01
C MET A 235 7.89 15.87 -0.60
N ILE A 236 9.09 15.83 -0.02
CA ILE A 236 9.32 15.46 1.38
C ILE A 236 9.35 16.76 2.19
N ASN A 237 8.32 17.01 2.99
CA ASN A 237 8.14 18.25 3.71
C ASN A 237 7.98 17.99 5.21
N GLY A 238 8.59 18.86 6.01
CA GLY A 238 8.45 18.86 7.47
C GLY A 238 9.29 17.79 8.16
N THR A 239 8.85 17.38 9.34
CA THR A 239 9.58 16.43 10.20
C THR A 239 8.92 15.05 10.14
N ASP A 240 9.51 14.07 10.84
CA ASP A 240 8.91 12.75 11.04
C ASP A 240 7.81 12.71 12.12
N ALA A 241 7.30 13.88 12.54
CA ALA A 241 6.30 14.06 13.59
C ALA A 241 6.73 13.72 15.03
N SER A 242 7.96 13.26 15.26
CA SER A 242 8.46 12.97 16.61
C SER A 242 8.75 14.25 17.42
N ALA A 243 9.13 15.31 16.72
CA ALA A 243 9.36 16.65 17.24
C ALA A 243 9.22 17.68 16.10
N TYR A 244 9.15 18.96 16.47
CA TYR A 244 8.89 20.06 15.55
C TYR A 244 9.81 21.24 15.84
N PRO A 245 10.04 22.11 14.84
CA PRO A 245 10.74 23.35 15.08
C PRO A 245 10.12 24.22 16.20
N PRO A 246 10.93 24.97 16.95
CA PRO A 246 10.50 25.79 18.08
C PRO A 246 9.73 27.05 17.63
N PHE A 247 9.26 27.83 18.63
CA PHE A 247 8.67 29.17 18.45
C PHE A 247 7.39 29.25 17.61
N ARG A 248 6.66 28.14 17.50
CA ARG A 248 5.36 28.05 16.84
C ARG A 248 4.35 29.03 17.44
N ARG A 249 3.51 29.60 16.57
CA ARG A 249 2.44 30.55 16.90
C ARG A 249 1.07 29.95 16.56
N PRO A 250 -0.01 30.40 17.22
CA PRO A 250 -1.36 30.07 16.80
C PRO A 250 -1.59 30.44 15.33
N GLY A 251 -2.10 29.49 14.55
CA GLY A 251 -2.37 29.67 13.12
C GLY A 251 -1.32 29.10 12.18
N ASP A 252 -0.07 28.89 12.62
CA ASP A 252 0.97 28.35 11.75
C ASP A 252 0.63 26.90 11.31
N SER A 253 0.76 26.56 10.02
CA SER A 253 0.66 25.16 9.55
C SER A 253 2.03 24.48 9.56
N MET A 254 2.04 23.15 9.67
CA MET A 254 3.26 22.33 9.64
C MET A 254 3.06 21.13 8.75
N TYR A 255 4.15 20.55 8.25
CA TYR A 255 4.12 19.29 7.54
C TYR A 255 4.69 18.17 8.40
N ILE A 256 4.18 16.97 8.17
CA ILE A 256 4.82 15.73 8.60
C ILE A 256 5.04 14.86 7.39
N PHE A 257 6.16 14.16 7.35
CA PHE A 257 6.41 13.10 6.39
C PHE A 257 6.21 11.74 7.06
N SER A 258 5.50 10.83 6.38
CA SER A 258 5.31 9.46 6.86
C SER A 258 5.70 8.47 5.77
N ALA A 259 6.75 7.70 6.06
CA ALA A 259 7.23 6.63 5.18
C ALA A 259 6.16 5.53 4.98
N ASP A 260 5.30 5.30 5.98
CA ASP A 260 4.23 4.30 5.94
C ASP A 260 3.17 4.54 4.86
N ILE A 261 2.96 5.80 4.49
CA ILE A 261 2.03 6.23 3.43
C ILE A 261 2.75 6.89 2.25
N CYS A 262 4.09 6.89 2.27
CA CYS A 262 4.97 7.51 1.29
C CYS A 262 4.56 8.93 0.90
N ARG A 263 4.20 9.81 1.84
CA ARG A 263 3.86 11.20 1.51
C ARG A 263 3.97 12.15 2.69
N SER A 264 4.05 13.42 2.35
CA SER A 264 3.90 14.53 3.29
C SER A 264 2.42 14.87 3.52
N VAL A 265 2.10 15.29 4.74
CA VAL A 265 0.76 15.67 5.18
C VAL A 265 0.81 17.00 5.91
N GLU A 266 -0.02 17.94 5.48
CA GLU A 266 -0.15 19.22 6.18
C GLU A 266 -1.07 19.08 7.41
N LEU A 267 -0.64 19.71 8.50
CA LEU A 267 -1.35 19.82 9.76
C LEU A 267 -1.64 21.30 10.03
N TYR A 268 -2.89 21.58 10.36
CA TYR A 268 -3.39 22.92 10.65
C TYR A 268 -3.65 23.09 12.13
N TYR A 269 -3.34 24.28 12.64
CA TYR A 269 -3.72 24.68 13.97
C TYR A 269 -5.25 24.60 14.14
N GLN A 270 -5.69 23.90 15.19
CA GLN A 270 -7.09 23.83 15.57
C GLN A 270 -7.40 24.76 16.74
N ARG A 271 -6.65 24.63 17.84
CA ARG A 271 -6.89 25.36 19.08
C ARG A 271 -5.73 25.22 20.06
N GLU A 272 -5.68 26.11 21.04
CA GLU A 272 -4.85 25.93 22.23
C GLU A 272 -5.37 24.77 23.09
N THR A 273 -4.45 24.12 23.79
CA THR A 273 -4.72 23.02 24.71
C THR A 273 -3.74 23.06 25.87
N LYS A 274 -4.02 22.27 26.90
CA LYS A 274 -3.13 22.10 28.05
C LYS A 274 -3.06 20.61 28.39
N TYR A 275 -1.86 20.05 28.40
CA TYR A 275 -1.63 18.66 28.77
C TYR A 275 -0.72 18.60 29.98
N LYS A 276 -1.19 17.99 31.07
CA LYS A 276 -0.44 17.86 32.34
C LYS A 276 0.20 19.17 32.83
N GLY A 277 -0.52 20.28 32.71
CA GLY A 277 0.00 21.59 33.14
C GLY A 277 0.74 22.39 32.06
N ILE A 278 1.16 21.75 30.97
CA ILE A 278 1.97 22.35 29.91
C ILE A 278 1.04 22.90 28.82
N PRO A 279 1.11 24.20 28.48
CA PRO A 279 0.36 24.76 27.38
C PRO A 279 0.89 24.20 26.05
N GLY A 280 0.01 23.99 25.09
CA GLY A 280 0.37 23.53 23.76
C GLY A 280 -0.71 23.84 22.74
N PHE A 281 -0.46 23.48 21.50
CA PHE A 281 -1.41 23.64 20.41
C PHE A 281 -1.86 22.27 19.90
N ARG A 282 -3.15 22.16 19.61
CA ARG A 282 -3.72 21.00 18.94
C ARG A 282 -3.69 21.24 17.44
N TYR A 283 -3.01 20.35 16.73
CA TYR A 283 -2.97 20.32 15.28
C TYR A 283 -3.84 19.18 14.74
N VAL A 284 -4.48 19.41 13.60
CA VAL A 284 -5.31 18.43 12.90
C VAL A 284 -5.02 18.50 11.41
N THR A 285 -5.14 17.37 10.72
CA THR A 285 -5.13 17.41 9.26
C THR A 285 -6.50 17.82 8.71
N ARG A 286 -6.51 18.52 7.58
CA ARG A 286 -7.71 18.81 6.78
C ARG A 286 -7.48 18.23 5.40
N GLY A 287 -8.50 17.63 4.81
CA GLY A 287 -8.42 17.17 3.43
C GLY A 287 -7.48 15.99 3.12
N PHE A 288 -6.74 15.44 4.09
CA PHE A 288 -5.70 14.42 3.85
C PHE A 288 -6.07 13.32 2.84
N LEU A 289 -7.13 12.54 3.12
CA LEU A 289 -7.71 11.59 2.16
C LEU A 289 -9.00 12.08 1.51
N ASN A 290 -9.61 13.13 2.07
CA ASN A 290 -10.91 13.61 1.61
C ASN A 290 -10.81 14.57 0.42
N GLU A 291 -9.65 15.20 0.25
CA GLU A 291 -9.38 16.24 -0.74
C GLU A 291 -8.23 15.79 -1.67
N ILE A 292 -8.49 14.74 -2.45
CA ILE A 292 -7.57 14.25 -3.49
C ILE A 292 -8.23 14.37 -4.87
N GLY A 293 -7.58 15.11 -5.76
CA GLY A 293 -8.01 15.30 -7.14
C GLY A 293 -7.55 16.63 -7.75
N PRO A 294 -7.84 16.85 -9.04
CA PRO A 294 -7.47 18.07 -9.75
C PRO A 294 -8.08 19.33 -9.14
N GLU A 295 -9.22 19.19 -8.45
CA GLU A 295 -9.86 20.27 -7.71
C GLU A 295 -8.99 20.84 -6.56
N TYR A 296 -7.97 20.10 -6.11
CA TYR A 296 -7.04 20.48 -5.04
C TYR A 296 -5.58 20.59 -5.53
N ALA A 297 -5.35 20.57 -6.85
CA ALA A 297 -4.01 20.60 -7.47
C ALA A 297 -3.05 19.50 -6.96
N ASN A 298 -3.59 18.34 -6.60
CA ASN A 298 -2.85 17.19 -6.08
C ASN A 298 -3.25 15.88 -6.76
N GLU A 299 -3.72 15.95 -8.01
CA GLU A 299 -4.09 14.80 -8.85
C GLU A 299 -2.91 13.85 -9.12
N CYS A 300 -1.68 14.27 -8.84
CA CYS A 300 -0.50 13.41 -8.90
C CYS A 300 -0.56 12.20 -7.95
N PHE A 301 -1.41 12.22 -6.92
CA PHE A 301 -1.70 11.06 -6.08
C PHE A 301 -2.55 9.99 -6.80
N CYS A 302 -3.14 10.29 -7.96
CA CYS A 302 -4.06 9.41 -8.68
C CYS A 302 -3.35 8.49 -9.69
N VAL A 303 -2.64 7.46 -9.18
CA VAL A 303 -1.80 6.55 -10.00
C VAL A 303 -2.56 5.57 -10.91
N ASP A 304 -3.89 5.47 -10.78
CA ASP A 304 -4.81 4.68 -11.61
C ASP A 304 -4.46 3.18 -11.77
N ARG A 305 -3.76 2.56 -10.82
CA ARG A 305 -3.27 1.18 -10.93
C ARG A 305 -4.31 0.10 -10.65
N LEU A 306 -5.31 0.42 -9.82
CA LEU A 306 -6.34 -0.52 -9.42
C LEU A 306 -7.33 -0.79 -10.56
N VAL A 307 -7.56 -2.07 -10.86
CA VAL A 307 -8.50 -2.52 -11.89
C VAL A 307 -9.83 -2.89 -11.24
N ASN A 308 -10.95 -2.59 -11.92
CA ASN A 308 -12.30 -2.92 -11.46
C ASN A 308 -12.68 -2.38 -10.07
N VAL A 309 -12.02 -1.30 -9.64
CA VAL A 309 -12.38 -0.52 -8.45
C VAL A 309 -13.25 0.67 -8.82
N THR A 310 -14.17 1.04 -7.93
CA THR A 310 -15.01 2.24 -8.05
C THR A 310 -14.13 3.48 -7.91
N LYS A 311 -13.84 4.13 -9.04
CA LYS A 311 -13.01 5.34 -9.14
C LYS A 311 -13.65 6.40 -10.05
N LYS A 312 -13.23 7.65 -9.87
CA LYS A 312 -13.60 8.79 -10.72
C LYS A 312 -13.01 8.59 -12.14
N LYS A 313 -13.56 9.30 -13.13
CA LYS A 313 -13.11 9.19 -14.54
C LYS A 313 -11.65 9.61 -14.78
N ASN A 314 -11.11 10.44 -13.90
CA ASN A 314 -9.73 10.93 -13.94
C ASN A 314 -8.73 9.98 -13.25
N GLY A 315 -9.14 8.77 -12.88
CA GLY A 315 -8.29 7.77 -12.23
C GLY A 315 -8.16 7.92 -10.71
N CYS A 316 -8.64 9.02 -10.14
CA CYS A 316 -8.67 9.22 -8.69
C CYS A 316 -9.74 8.35 -8.01
N LEU A 317 -9.46 7.90 -6.80
CA LEU A 317 -10.47 7.27 -5.94
C LEU A 317 -11.48 8.30 -5.42
N TYR A 318 -12.58 7.81 -4.84
CA TYR A 318 -13.52 8.67 -4.14
C TYR A 318 -12.93 9.19 -2.82
N SER A 319 -13.50 10.28 -2.32
CA SER A 319 -13.09 10.95 -1.09
C SER A 319 -12.97 9.93 0.06
N GLY A 320 -11.88 10.03 0.83
CA GLY A 320 -11.58 9.14 1.93
C GLY A 320 -10.70 7.95 1.58
N ALA A 321 -10.25 7.81 0.32
CA ALA A 321 -9.41 6.68 -0.11
C ALA A 321 -8.19 7.10 -0.94
N LEU A 322 -7.05 6.43 -0.72
CA LEU A 322 -5.81 6.59 -1.49
C LEU A 322 -5.23 5.22 -1.86
N ASP A 323 -4.76 5.11 -3.10
CA ASP A 323 -4.06 3.92 -3.63
C ASP A 323 -2.58 3.97 -3.23
N LEU A 324 -2.15 3.06 -2.36
CA LEU A 324 -0.75 2.93 -1.91
C LEU A 324 0.01 1.82 -2.65
N SER A 325 -0.50 1.32 -3.78
CA SER A 325 0.14 0.21 -4.47
C SER A 325 1.58 0.51 -4.90
N GLU A 326 1.91 1.73 -5.30
CA GLU A 326 3.29 2.13 -5.63
C GLU A 326 4.18 2.31 -4.39
N CYS A 327 3.58 2.58 -3.23
CA CYS A 327 4.29 2.74 -1.95
C CYS A 327 4.62 1.38 -1.30
N ILE A 328 3.66 0.45 -1.30
CA ILE A 328 3.75 -0.83 -0.58
C ILE A 328 3.99 -1.97 -1.59
N ASP A 329 5.16 -1.95 -2.22
CA ASP A 329 5.70 -3.01 -3.11
C ASP A 329 4.67 -3.66 -4.06
N LYS A 330 3.81 -2.83 -4.68
CA LYS A 330 2.81 -3.27 -5.68
C LYS A 330 1.74 -4.23 -5.15
N THR A 331 1.63 -4.36 -3.83
CA THR A 331 0.50 -5.02 -3.19
C THR A 331 -0.67 -4.04 -3.15
N CYS A 332 -1.86 -4.47 -3.56
CA CYS A 332 -3.04 -3.61 -3.57
C CYS A 332 -3.45 -3.25 -2.13
N PHE A 333 -3.04 -2.07 -1.68
CA PHE A 333 -3.42 -1.49 -0.40
C PHE A 333 -4.15 -0.18 -0.63
N LEU A 334 -5.32 -0.07 -0.01
CA LEU A 334 -6.10 1.15 0.08
C LEU A 334 -6.00 1.66 1.51
N VAL A 335 -5.63 2.92 1.68
CA VAL A 335 -5.78 3.59 2.97
C VAL A 335 -7.10 4.34 2.97
N VAL A 336 -7.86 4.13 4.03
CA VAL A 336 -9.09 4.83 4.33
C VAL A 336 -9.02 5.44 5.72
N ILE A 337 -9.62 6.61 5.92
CA ILE A 337 -9.76 7.17 7.27
C ILE A 337 -10.79 6.31 8.00
N PRO A 338 -10.48 5.79 9.21
CA PRO A 338 -11.48 5.08 10.00
C PRO A 338 -12.61 6.04 10.40
N ASP A 339 -13.85 5.54 10.34
CA ASP A 339 -15.08 6.29 10.68
C ASP A 339 -15.10 6.84 12.12
#